data_AF-A0ABC8RYJ4-F1
#
_entry.id   AF-A0ABC8RYJ4-F1
#
_cell.length_a   1.000
_cell.length_b   1.000
_cell.length_c   1.000
_cell.angle_alpha   90.00
_cell.angle_beta   90.00
_cell.angle_gamma   90.00
#
_symmetry.space_group_name_H-M   'P 1'
#
loop_
_entity.id
_entity.type
_entity.pdbx_description
1 polymer ?
#
loop_
_entity_poly.entity_id
_entity_poly.type
_entity_poly.pdbx_seq_one_letter_code
_entity_poly.pdbx_strand_id
1 'polypeptide(L)'
;MYAGVMNGKIYIWGCGLEVDIPRTGEVFDPTLNSWSELQHPTLDIPPYLELHAVWEEQNRFLFQSTETKDLYVYDAEQDSWALYDSSYGRRRNKAAVVGEIMYVFHKGEVHAYDLDKRKWFKKAVANLRNQGCLPPAHGPLSEEGTLLHLGNGRLCLIWDQDVGDLKYVHCIKFAVCKERYVHRVALVACAVSSSVFYIKGDRILQSCLAL
;
A
#
# COMPACT_ATOMS: atom_id res chain seq x y z
N MET A 1 3.56 -6.35 13.24
CA MET A 1 2.67 -5.25 13.67
C MET A 1 2.50 -4.31 12.50
N TYR A 2 1.28 -3.83 12.27
CA TYR A 2 0.97 -2.88 11.20
C TYR A 2 0.23 -1.69 11.79
N ALA A 3 0.52 -0.50 11.28
CA ALA A 3 -0.18 0.71 11.64
C ALA A 3 -0.73 1.39 10.38
N GLY A 4 -1.91 2.00 10.52
CA GLY A 4 -2.55 2.82 9.50
C GLY A 4 -3.22 4.02 10.14
N VAL A 5 -3.28 5.13 9.40
CA VAL A 5 -3.96 6.35 9.85
C VAL A 5 -5.17 6.55 8.94
N MET A 6 -6.32 6.83 9.54
CA MET A 6 -7.56 7.11 8.83
C MET A 6 -8.43 8.03 9.68
N ASN A 7 -8.99 9.08 9.09
CA ASN A 7 -9.88 10.03 9.78
C ASN A 7 -9.26 10.62 11.08
N GLY A 8 -7.95 10.87 11.06
CA GLY A 8 -7.23 11.43 12.22
C GLY A 8 -7.00 10.47 13.39
N LYS A 9 -7.35 9.18 13.24
CA LYS A 9 -7.09 8.13 14.25
C LYS A 9 -5.97 7.21 13.79
N ILE A 10 -5.25 6.63 14.75
CA ILE A 10 -4.18 5.66 14.51
C ILE A 10 -4.70 4.28 14.82
N TYR A 11 -4.72 3.41 13.82
CA TYR A 11 -5.13 2.03 13.97
C TYR A 11 -3.90 1.14 13.97
N ILE A 12 -3.81 0.22 14.91
CA ILE A 12 -2.72 -0.74 15.03
C ILE A 12 -3.31 -2.14 15.01
N TRP A 13 -2.70 -3.02 14.23
CA TRP A 13 -2.98 -4.45 14.26
C TRP A 13 -1.72 -5.22 14.64
N GLY A 14 -1.87 -6.02 15.68
CA GLY A 14 -0.85 -6.95 16.14
C GLY A 14 -0.74 -8.16 15.23
N CYS A 15 0.48 -8.66 15.08
CA CYS A 15 0.75 -10.03 14.66
C CYS A 15 1.44 -10.67 15.85
N GLY A 16 0.71 -11.39 16.69
CA GLY A 16 1.33 -12.27 17.67
C GLY A 16 2.14 -13.32 16.92
N LEU A 17 3.36 -13.61 17.40
CA LEU A 17 4.12 -14.77 16.93
C LEU A 17 3.54 -16.08 17.50
N GLU A 18 2.70 -15.96 18.53
CA GLU A 18 2.01 -17.08 19.14
C GLU A 18 0.68 -17.33 18.42
N VAL A 19 0.47 -18.60 18.06
CA VAL A 19 -0.62 -19.10 17.22
C VAL A 19 -2.01 -18.88 17.86
N ASP A 20 -2.06 -18.67 19.17
CA ASP A 20 -3.30 -18.61 19.95
C ASP A 20 -3.70 -17.20 20.41
N ILE A 21 -2.96 -16.15 20.02
CA ILE A 21 -3.37 -14.78 20.35
C ILE A 21 -4.38 -14.32 19.29
N PRO A 22 -5.66 -14.11 19.64
CA PRO A 22 -6.64 -13.60 18.69
C PRO A 22 -6.14 -12.25 18.17
N ARG A 23 -6.23 -12.06 16.85
CA ARG A 23 -5.74 -10.83 16.23
C ARG A 23 -6.56 -9.65 16.70
N THR A 24 -6.06 -8.98 17.72
CA THR A 24 -6.58 -7.72 18.21
C THR A 24 -6.05 -6.61 17.32
N GLY A 25 -6.95 -5.73 16.93
CA GLY A 25 -6.60 -4.38 16.56
C GLY A 25 -6.97 -3.44 17.68
N GLU A 26 -6.29 -2.31 17.75
CA GLU A 26 -6.65 -1.20 18.63
C GLU A 26 -6.63 0.10 17.83
N VAL A 27 -7.46 1.05 18.23
CA VAL A 27 -7.49 2.39 17.66
C VAL A 27 -7.20 3.42 18.74
N PHE A 28 -6.28 4.32 18.45
CA PHE A 28 -6.01 5.51 19.24
C PHE A 28 -6.72 6.71 18.64
N ASP A 29 -7.51 7.39 19.48
CA ASP A 29 -8.12 8.68 19.16
C ASP A 29 -7.33 9.80 19.86
N PRO A 30 -6.55 10.61 19.12
CA PRO A 30 -5.76 11.69 19.72
C PRO A 30 -6.62 12.79 20.36
N THR A 31 -7.88 12.94 19.94
CA THR A 31 -8.78 13.97 20.51
C THR A 31 -9.28 13.59 21.90
N LEU A 32 -9.42 12.29 22.15
CA LEU A 32 -9.79 11.72 23.44
C LEU A 32 -8.57 11.27 24.26
N ASN A 33 -7.41 11.18 23.62
CA ASN A 33 -6.18 10.63 24.18
C ASN A 33 -6.41 9.24 24.79
N SER A 34 -7.10 8.37 24.04
CA SER A 34 -7.52 7.04 24.51
C SER A 34 -7.39 5.99 23.44
N TRP A 35 -7.10 4.75 23.87
CA TRP A 35 -7.17 3.55 23.06
C TRP A 35 -8.54 2.90 23.17
N SER A 36 -8.97 2.20 22.13
CA SER A 36 -10.16 1.34 22.12
C SER A 36 -9.86 0.07 21.34
N GLU A 37 -10.34 -1.06 21.84
CA GLU A 37 -10.22 -2.34 21.16
C GLU A 37 -11.11 -2.38 19.91
N LEU A 38 -10.61 -3.02 18.85
CA LEU A 38 -11.37 -3.29 17.62
C LEU A 38 -11.94 -4.71 17.66
N GLN A 39 -13.02 -4.94 16.93
CA GLN A 39 -13.61 -6.26 16.83
C GLN A 39 -12.62 -7.29 16.28
N HIS A 40 -12.57 -8.42 16.98
CA HIS A 40 -11.87 -9.60 16.51
C HIS A 40 -12.51 -10.17 15.24
N PRO A 41 -11.71 -10.69 14.30
CA PRO A 41 -12.26 -11.38 13.15
C PRO A 41 -13.15 -12.55 13.55
N THR A 42 -14.39 -12.57 13.06
CA THR A 42 -15.29 -13.73 13.22
C THR A 42 -15.08 -14.79 12.13
N LEU A 43 -14.39 -14.44 11.05
CA LEU A 43 -13.99 -15.34 9.99
C LEU A 43 -12.60 -15.94 10.23
N ASP A 44 -12.35 -17.09 9.62
CA ASP A 44 -11.03 -17.72 9.63
C ASP A 44 -10.05 -16.90 8.78
N ILE A 45 -9.25 -16.06 9.44
CA ILE A 45 -8.27 -15.19 8.81
C ILE A 45 -6.89 -15.86 8.79
N PRO A 46 -6.20 -15.97 7.64
CA PRO A 46 -4.88 -16.58 7.53
C PRO A 46 -3.83 -15.92 8.43
N PRO A 47 -2.93 -16.65 9.12
CA PRO A 47 -2.00 -16.17 10.16
C PRO A 47 -1.20 -14.91 9.79
N TYR A 48 -0.84 -14.78 8.51
CA TYR A 48 0.01 -13.71 8.01
C TYR A 48 -0.75 -12.76 7.09
N LEU A 49 -1.46 -11.81 7.70
CA LEU A 49 -2.02 -10.64 7.01
C LEU A 49 -1.08 -9.45 7.12
N GLU A 50 -0.93 -8.72 6.03
CA GLU A 50 -0.21 -7.45 6.00
C GLU A 50 -1.17 -6.34 5.60
N LEU A 51 -1.14 -5.21 6.33
CA LEU A 51 -1.88 -4.03 5.90
C LEU A 51 -1.40 -3.65 4.49
N HIS A 52 -2.29 -3.68 3.51
CA HIS A 52 -1.96 -3.46 2.12
C HIS A 52 -2.23 -2.02 1.71
N ALA A 53 -3.40 -1.48 2.05
CA ALA A 53 -3.78 -0.11 1.72
C ALA A 53 -4.78 0.48 2.73
N VAL A 54 -4.86 1.81 2.78
CA VAL A 54 -5.95 2.53 3.45
C VAL A 54 -6.88 3.10 2.37
N TRP A 55 -8.18 2.80 2.48
CA TRP A 55 -9.25 3.32 1.64
C TRP A 55 -10.11 4.29 2.46
N GLU A 56 -9.53 5.47 2.70
CA GLU A 56 -10.08 6.47 3.63
C GLU A 56 -11.48 6.94 3.24
N GLU A 57 -11.75 7.15 1.94
CA GLU A 57 -13.06 7.56 1.42
C GLU A 57 -14.19 6.56 1.72
N GLN A 58 -13.86 5.32 2.10
CA GLN A 58 -14.82 4.27 2.44
C GLN A 58 -14.64 3.75 3.87
N ASN A 59 -13.88 4.44 4.72
CA ASN A 59 -13.59 4.02 6.10
C ASN A 59 -13.03 2.59 6.20
N ARG A 60 -12.16 2.19 5.27
CA ARG A 60 -11.72 0.80 5.14
C ARG A 60 -10.21 0.64 5.11
N PHE A 61 -9.75 -0.48 5.67
CA PHE A 61 -8.38 -0.95 5.56
C PHE A 61 -8.37 -2.24 4.75
N LEU A 62 -7.47 -2.32 3.78
CA LEU A 62 -7.28 -3.51 2.94
C LEU A 62 -6.06 -4.28 3.43
N PHE A 63 -6.19 -5.58 3.60
CA PHE A 63 -5.12 -6.47 4.06
C PHE A 63 -4.87 -7.57 3.04
N GLN A 64 -3.62 -7.90 2.76
CA GLN A 64 -3.28 -9.02 1.91
C GLN A 64 -2.75 -10.19 2.74
N SER A 65 -3.26 -11.38 2.46
CA SER A 65 -2.68 -12.63 2.98
C SER A 65 -1.44 -13.01 2.18
N THR A 66 -0.33 -13.25 2.88
CA THR A 66 0.92 -13.70 2.23
C THR A 66 0.86 -15.16 1.78
N GLU A 67 -0.06 -15.94 2.35
CA GLU A 67 -0.24 -17.37 2.09
C GLU A 67 -1.26 -17.61 0.97
N THR A 68 -2.49 -17.14 1.16
CA THR A 68 -3.62 -17.40 0.26
C THR A 68 -3.65 -16.45 -0.92
N LYS A 69 -3.01 -15.27 -0.79
CA LYS A 69 -3.01 -14.18 -1.79
C LYS A 69 -4.36 -13.49 -1.95
N ASP A 70 -5.26 -13.73 -1.01
CA ASP A 70 -6.55 -13.07 -0.93
C ASP A 70 -6.40 -11.64 -0.39
N LEU A 71 -7.36 -10.79 -0.76
CA LEU A 71 -7.54 -9.48 -0.19
C LEU A 71 -8.68 -9.53 0.84
N TYR A 72 -8.41 -9.06 2.04
CA TYR A 72 -9.35 -8.89 3.13
C TYR A 72 -9.61 -7.40 3.33
N VAL A 73 -10.76 -7.09 3.93
CA VAL A 73 -11.12 -5.73 4.31
C VAL A 73 -11.53 -5.70 5.77
N TYR A 74 -11.11 -4.65 6.46
CA TYR A 74 -11.69 -4.24 7.73
C TYR A 74 -12.45 -2.93 7.50
N ASP A 75 -13.74 -2.94 7.82
CA ASP A 75 -14.64 -1.79 7.75
C ASP A 75 -14.69 -1.15 9.14
N ALA A 76 -14.10 0.04 9.27
CA ALA A 76 -13.97 0.70 10.56
C ALA A 76 -15.27 1.38 11.03
N GLU A 77 -16.23 1.60 10.12
CA GLU A 77 -17.54 2.14 10.48
C GLU A 77 -18.43 1.04 11.07
N GLN A 78 -18.35 -0.16 10.50
CA GLN A 78 -19.07 -1.33 10.99
C GLN A 78 -18.29 -2.13 12.05
N ASP A 79 -17.03 -1.76 12.30
CA ASP A 79 -16.07 -2.50 13.12
C ASP A 79 -16.10 -4.00 12.79
N SER A 80 -15.86 -4.35 11.52
CA SER A 80 -16.03 -5.74 11.05
C SER A 80 -15.02 -6.13 9.97
N TRP A 81 -14.78 -7.44 9.87
CA TRP A 81 -13.89 -8.04 8.89
C TRP A 81 -14.66 -8.78 7.80
N ALA A 82 -14.14 -8.78 6.58
CA ALA A 82 -14.64 -9.60 5.48
C ALA A 82 -13.53 -10.02 4.51
N LEU A 83 -13.75 -11.15 3.84
CA LEU A 83 -13.01 -11.50 2.62
C LEU A 83 -13.47 -10.57 1.49
N TYR A 84 -12.55 -9.77 0.95
CA TYR A 84 -12.85 -8.80 -0.09
C TYR A 84 -12.73 -9.40 -1.49
N ASP A 85 -11.63 -10.10 -1.79
CA ASP A 85 -11.43 -10.77 -3.07
C ASP A 85 -10.44 -11.95 -2.93
N SER A 86 -10.93 -13.17 -3.20
CA SER A 86 -10.11 -14.39 -3.23
C SER A 86 -9.32 -14.58 -4.53
N SER A 87 -9.52 -13.70 -5.51
CA SER A 87 -8.84 -13.74 -6.82
C SER A 87 -7.80 -12.62 -6.99
N TYR A 88 -7.51 -11.89 -5.90
CA TYR A 88 -6.64 -10.71 -5.93
C TYR A 88 -5.23 -11.03 -6.43
N GLY A 89 -4.65 -12.15 -5.95
CA GLY A 89 -3.32 -12.59 -6.32
C GLY A 89 -2.21 -11.86 -5.56
N ARG A 90 -0.96 -12.29 -5.77
CA ARG A 90 0.18 -11.90 -4.91
C ARG A 90 0.79 -10.55 -5.32
N ARG A 91 0.84 -9.61 -4.38
CA ARG A 91 1.35 -8.24 -4.54
C ARG A 91 1.85 -7.67 -3.20
N ARG A 92 3.04 -8.11 -2.76
CA ARG A 92 3.57 -7.85 -1.41
C ARG A 92 3.80 -6.38 -1.02
N ASN A 93 3.75 -5.46 -1.97
CA ASN A 93 4.10 -4.07 -1.70
C ASN A 93 2.93 -3.26 -1.16
N LYS A 94 3.22 -2.32 -0.27
CA LYS A 94 2.25 -1.34 0.22
C LYS A 94 1.64 -0.58 -0.96
N ALA A 95 0.33 -0.58 -0.98
CA ALA A 95 -0.50 0.03 -1.99
C ALA A 95 -1.02 1.39 -1.52
N ALA A 96 -1.45 2.20 -2.47
CA ALA A 96 -2.16 3.45 -2.20
C ALA A 96 -3.47 3.47 -2.97
N VAL A 97 -4.54 3.98 -2.36
CA VAL A 97 -5.86 4.12 -3.00
C VAL A 97 -6.09 5.58 -3.40
N VAL A 98 -6.58 5.81 -4.61
CA VAL A 98 -7.09 7.11 -5.09
C VAL A 98 -8.47 6.86 -5.69
N GLY A 99 -9.53 7.40 -5.08
CA GLY A 99 -10.90 7.06 -5.44
C GLY A 99 -11.14 5.55 -5.30
N GLU A 100 -11.65 4.92 -6.36
CA GLU A 100 -11.96 3.49 -6.40
C GLU A 100 -10.81 2.64 -6.98
N ILE A 101 -9.62 3.22 -7.12
CA ILE A 101 -8.46 2.57 -7.74
C ILE A 101 -7.35 2.40 -6.72
N MET A 102 -6.93 1.15 -6.49
CA MET A 102 -5.75 0.81 -5.70
C MET A 102 -4.54 0.64 -6.61
N TYR A 103 -3.44 1.31 -6.28
CA TYR A 103 -2.19 1.29 -7.03
C TYR A 103 -1.12 0.53 -6.26
N VAL A 104 -0.41 -0.34 -6.96
CA VAL A 104 0.68 -1.16 -6.40
C VAL A 104 1.89 -1.08 -7.30
N PHE A 105 3.04 -0.77 -6.73
CA PHE A 105 4.31 -0.91 -7.44
C PHE A 105 4.77 -2.37 -7.40
N HIS A 106 5.09 -2.96 -8.55
CA HIS A 106 5.57 -4.33 -8.64
C HIS A 106 6.37 -4.52 -9.93
N LYS A 107 7.54 -5.19 -9.84
CA LYS A 107 8.40 -5.53 -10.99
C LYS A 107 8.74 -4.33 -11.89
N GLY A 108 9.08 -3.20 -11.26
CA GLY A 108 9.45 -1.98 -12.00
C GLY A 108 8.29 -1.21 -12.60
N GLU A 109 7.04 -1.58 -12.34
CA GLU A 109 5.84 -0.92 -12.89
C GLU A 109 4.82 -0.58 -11.80
N VAL A 110 3.99 0.43 -12.06
CA VAL A 110 2.82 0.73 -11.21
C VAL A 110 1.60 0.06 -11.84
N HIS A 111 1.07 -0.94 -11.16
CA HIS A 111 -0.18 -1.59 -11.52
C HIS A 111 -1.35 -0.96 -10.78
N ALA A 112 -2.54 -1.15 -11.32
CA ALA A 112 -3.77 -0.63 -10.75
C ALA A 112 -4.83 -1.72 -10.68
N TYR A 113 -5.63 -1.66 -9.64
CA TYR A 113 -6.72 -2.56 -9.34
C TYR A 113 -8.00 -1.74 -9.15
N ASP A 114 -9.03 -2.07 -9.92
CA ASP A 114 -10.37 -1.48 -9.82
C ASP A 114 -11.07 -2.16 -8.63
N LEU A 115 -11.26 -1.41 -7.53
CA LEU A 115 -11.83 -1.94 -6.28
C LEU A 115 -13.30 -2.32 -6.49
N ASP A 116 -14.08 -1.51 -7.22
CA ASP A 116 -15.49 -1.78 -7.51
C ASP A 116 -15.67 -3.05 -8.33
N LYS A 117 -14.86 -3.20 -9.39
CA LYS A 117 -14.95 -4.36 -10.29
C LYS A 117 -14.17 -5.56 -9.81
N ARG A 118 -13.40 -5.39 -8.73
CA ARG A 118 -12.48 -6.38 -8.18
C ARG A 118 -11.59 -7.00 -9.25
N LYS A 119 -10.90 -6.12 -10.01
CA LYS A 119 -10.13 -6.56 -11.16
C LYS A 119 -8.93 -5.67 -11.44
N TRP A 120 -7.82 -6.33 -11.74
CA TRP A 120 -6.62 -5.68 -12.26
C TRP A 120 -6.86 -5.05 -13.64
N PHE A 121 -6.34 -3.83 -13.83
CA PHE A 121 -6.17 -3.28 -15.15
C PHE A 121 -5.19 -4.14 -15.94
N LYS A 122 -5.51 -4.41 -17.22
CA LYS A 122 -4.67 -5.25 -18.08
C LYS A 122 -3.28 -4.66 -18.35
N LYS A 123 -3.15 -3.34 -18.24
CA LYS A 123 -1.91 -2.60 -18.47
C LYS A 123 -1.53 -1.85 -17.20
N ALA A 124 -0.22 -1.74 -16.95
CA ALA A 124 0.33 -0.83 -15.96
C ALA A 124 -0.01 0.63 -16.30
N VAL A 125 0.11 1.50 -15.31
CA VAL A 125 -0.05 2.96 -15.45
C VAL A 125 1.01 3.48 -16.43
N ALA A 126 0.54 4.19 -17.45
CA ALA A 126 1.41 4.67 -18.53
C ALA A 126 2.25 5.89 -18.12
N ASN A 127 3.22 6.24 -18.99
CA ASN A 127 4.07 7.44 -18.97
C ASN A 127 5.17 7.51 -17.89
N LEU A 128 5.04 6.85 -16.74
CA LEU A 128 6.07 6.91 -15.69
C LEU A 128 7.44 6.39 -16.14
N ARG A 129 7.46 5.31 -16.93
CA ARG A 129 8.70 4.70 -17.42
C ARG A 129 9.41 5.56 -18.45
N ASN A 130 8.65 6.19 -19.34
CA ASN A 130 9.18 7.08 -20.39
C ASN A 130 9.80 8.35 -19.79
N GLN A 131 9.44 8.70 -18.56
CA GLN A 131 10.00 9.83 -17.82
C GLN A 131 11.30 9.47 -17.09
N GLY A 132 11.82 8.24 -17.24
CA GLY A 132 13.06 7.80 -16.59
C GLY A 132 12.97 7.76 -15.07
N CYS A 133 11.75 7.79 -14.52
CA CYS A 133 11.52 7.96 -13.10
C CYS A 133 11.55 6.62 -12.36
N LEU A 134 11.17 5.51 -13.00
CA LEU A 134 11.06 4.19 -12.35
C LEU A 134 12.40 3.45 -12.27
N PRO A 135 12.60 2.57 -11.27
CA PRO A 135 13.79 1.73 -11.20
C PRO A 135 13.90 0.80 -12.42
N PRO A 136 15.11 0.30 -12.71
CA PRO A 136 15.31 -0.67 -13.77
C PRO A 136 14.44 -1.92 -13.53
N ALA A 137 13.75 -2.39 -14.58
CA ALA A 137 12.87 -3.57 -14.47
C ALA A 137 13.63 -4.89 -14.25
N HIS A 138 14.96 -4.89 -14.35
CA HIS A 138 15.81 -6.06 -14.24
C HIS A 138 16.91 -5.76 -13.23
N GLY A 139 16.64 -6.06 -11.95
CA GLY A 139 17.56 -5.95 -10.83
C GLY A 139 16.91 -6.45 -9.55
N PRO A 140 17.71 -6.84 -8.53
CA PRO A 140 17.19 -7.29 -7.22
C PRO A 140 16.29 -6.25 -6.54
N LEU A 141 16.46 -4.97 -6.89
CA LEU A 141 15.69 -3.82 -6.39
C LEU A 141 14.31 -3.64 -7.04
N SER A 142 13.98 -4.41 -8.09
CA SER A 142 12.76 -4.20 -8.89
C SER A 142 11.46 -4.58 -8.17
N GLU A 143 11.55 -5.26 -7.02
CA GLU A 143 10.40 -5.72 -6.24
C GLU A 143 10.11 -4.88 -5.00
N GLU A 144 10.99 -3.97 -4.58
CA GLU A 144 10.85 -3.28 -3.28
C GLU A 144 10.54 -1.80 -3.51
N GLY A 145 9.26 -1.43 -3.35
CA GLY A 145 8.84 -0.04 -3.44
C GLY A 145 7.48 0.17 -2.78
N THR A 146 7.34 1.28 -2.08
CA THR A 146 6.12 1.64 -1.36
C THR A 146 5.43 2.80 -2.03
N LEU A 147 4.12 2.67 -2.26
CA LEU A 147 3.29 3.78 -2.69
C LEU A 147 2.62 4.44 -1.49
N LEU A 148 2.70 5.78 -1.45
CA LEU A 148 2.05 6.62 -0.46
C LEU A 148 1.02 7.52 -1.14
N HIS A 149 -0.17 7.63 -0.56
CA HIS A 149 -1.17 8.62 -0.97
C HIS A 149 -0.80 10.00 -0.42
N LEU A 150 -0.74 11.02 -1.28
CA LEU A 150 -0.37 12.40 -0.90
C LEU A 150 -1.58 13.37 -0.93
N GLY A 151 -2.79 12.86 -1.20
CA GLY A 151 -3.96 13.69 -1.42
C GLY A 151 -4.08 14.24 -2.84
N ASN A 152 -5.30 14.62 -3.23
CA ASN A 152 -5.62 15.25 -4.52
C ASN A 152 -5.15 14.42 -5.74
N GLY A 153 -5.31 13.10 -5.68
CA GLY A 153 -4.92 12.19 -6.77
C GLY A 153 -3.42 12.10 -7.01
N ARG A 154 -2.60 12.46 -6.03
CA ARG A 154 -1.13 12.36 -6.10
C ARG A 154 -0.62 11.21 -5.24
N LEU A 155 0.39 10.52 -5.76
CA LEU A 155 1.11 9.45 -5.09
C LEU A 155 2.59 9.81 -4.97
N CYS A 156 3.30 9.30 -3.94
CA CYS A 156 4.76 9.14 -4.01
C CYS A 156 5.11 7.65 -4.06
N LEU A 157 5.95 7.27 -5.01
CA LEU A 157 6.67 6.00 -5.00
C LEU A 157 8.02 6.21 -4.32
N ILE A 158 8.29 5.45 -3.26
CA ILE A 158 9.58 5.40 -2.57
C ILE A 158 10.21 4.03 -2.77
N TRP A 159 11.48 4.00 -3.16
CA TRP A 159 12.29 2.78 -3.22
C TRP A 159 13.75 3.11 -2.94
N ASP A 160 14.52 2.10 -2.59
CA ASP A 160 15.94 2.23 -2.35
C ASP A 160 16.80 1.51 -3.39
N GLN A 161 18.07 1.89 -3.44
CA GLN A 161 19.08 1.33 -4.31
C GLN A 161 20.44 1.38 -3.62
N ASP A 162 21.10 0.24 -3.56
CA ASP A 162 22.49 0.17 -3.10
C ASP A 162 23.46 0.35 -4.28
N VAL A 163 24.46 1.22 -4.13
CA VAL A 163 25.55 1.43 -5.10
C VAL A 163 26.88 1.50 -4.33
N GLY A 164 27.61 0.38 -4.31
CA GLY A 164 28.77 0.24 -3.43
C GLY A 164 28.34 0.31 -1.96
N ASP A 165 29.03 1.13 -1.16
CA ASP A 165 28.71 1.35 0.26
C ASP A 165 27.67 2.46 0.49
N LEU A 166 27.03 2.93 -0.58
CA LEU A 166 26.04 4.01 -0.53
C LEU A 166 24.65 3.47 -0.75
N LYS A 167 23.74 3.86 0.15
CA LYS A 167 22.30 3.60 0.01
C LYS A 167 21.60 4.85 -0.49
N TYR A 168 20.87 4.72 -1.60
CA TYR A 168 20.07 5.78 -2.19
C TYR A 168 18.60 5.53 -1.90
N VAL A 169 17.86 6.55 -1.54
CA VAL A 169 16.41 6.54 -1.43
C VAL A 169 15.85 7.47 -2.49
N HIS A 170 15.04 6.92 -3.37
CA HIS A 170 14.38 7.65 -4.44
C HIS A 170 12.93 7.91 -4.04
N CYS A 171 12.42 9.12 -4.26
CA CYS A 171 10.97 9.42 -4.24
C CYS A 171 10.57 10.10 -5.54
N ILE A 172 9.55 9.56 -6.20
CA ILE A 172 8.85 10.24 -7.29
C ILE A 172 7.48 10.60 -6.79
N LYS A 173 7.11 11.88 -6.90
CA LYS A 173 5.72 12.31 -6.77
C LYS A 173 5.10 12.35 -8.15
N PHE A 174 3.92 11.77 -8.32
CA PHE A 174 3.20 11.79 -9.59
C PHE A 174 1.69 11.91 -9.36
N ALA A 175 1.00 12.54 -10.30
CA ALA A 175 -0.45 12.55 -10.34
C ALA A 175 -0.93 11.39 -11.22
N VAL A 176 -2.01 10.73 -10.81
CA VAL A 176 -2.68 9.69 -11.62
C VAL A 176 -3.98 10.24 -12.19
N CYS A 177 -4.31 9.86 -13.42
CA CYS A 177 -5.61 10.18 -14.00
C CYS A 177 -6.14 9.05 -14.90
N LYS A 178 -7.46 9.04 -15.04
CA LYS A 178 -8.21 8.06 -15.81
C LYS A 178 -8.60 8.66 -17.15
N GLU A 179 -7.94 8.22 -18.21
CA GLU A 179 -8.27 8.65 -19.57
C GLU A 179 -9.30 7.70 -20.18
N ARG A 180 -10.38 8.27 -20.71
CA ARG A 180 -11.43 7.52 -21.42
C ARG A 180 -11.20 7.64 -22.92
N TYR A 181 -10.97 6.51 -23.55
CA TYR A 181 -11.00 6.34 -25.00
C TYR A 181 -12.27 5.58 -25.37
N VAL A 182 -12.70 5.71 -26.64
CA VAL A 182 -13.98 5.20 -27.17
C VAL A 182 -14.32 3.76 -26.73
N HIS A 183 -13.32 2.88 -26.58
CA HIS A 183 -13.53 1.48 -26.14
C HIS A 183 -12.63 1.03 -24.98
N ARG A 184 -11.90 1.94 -24.35
CA ARG A 184 -10.95 1.56 -23.29
C ARG A 184 -10.73 2.67 -22.28
N VAL A 185 -10.51 2.27 -21.04
CA VAL A 185 -9.97 3.15 -20.00
C VAL A 185 -8.47 2.88 -19.91
N ALA A 186 -7.67 3.95 -19.96
CA ALA A 186 -6.26 3.90 -19.62
C ALA A 186 -6.02 4.67 -18.33
N LEU A 187 -5.09 4.18 -17.52
CA LEU A 187 -4.56 4.93 -16.39
C LEU A 187 -3.21 5.49 -16.83
N VAL A 188 -3.06 6.79 -16.69
CA VAL A 188 -1.82 7.49 -17.01
C VAL A 188 -1.36 8.24 -15.77
N ALA A 189 -0.06 8.48 -15.71
CA ALA A 189 0.52 9.30 -14.66
C ALA A 189 1.43 10.37 -15.22
N CYS A 190 1.55 11.46 -14.48
CA CYS A 190 2.48 12.54 -14.77
C CYS A 190 3.39 12.74 -13.56
N ALA A 191 4.70 12.54 -13.72
CA ALA A 191 5.65 12.94 -12.69
C ALA A 191 5.51 14.43 -12.41
N VAL A 192 5.45 14.75 -11.13
CA VAL A 192 5.39 16.11 -10.59
C VAL A 192 6.79 16.52 -10.11
N SER A 193 7.49 15.60 -9.44
CA SER A 193 8.86 15.83 -8.98
C SER A 193 9.57 14.49 -8.75
N SER A 194 10.88 14.47 -8.91
CA SER A 194 11.74 13.37 -8.50
C SER A 194 12.83 13.88 -7.58
N SER A 195 13.17 13.12 -6.55
CA SER A 195 14.24 13.44 -5.61
C SER A 195 14.98 12.17 -5.22
N VAL A 196 16.30 12.29 -5.11
CA VAL A 196 17.18 11.21 -4.70
C VAL A 196 17.96 11.69 -3.48
N PHE A 197 17.90 10.90 -2.42
CA PHE A 197 18.62 11.12 -1.18
C PHE A 197 19.67 10.03 -1.07
N TYR A 198 20.85 10.36 -0.54
CA TYR A 198 21.86 9.35 -0.22
C TYR A 198 22.05 9.31 1.29
N ILE A 199 22.30 8.12 1.81
CA ILE A 199 22.53 7.86 3.22
C ILE A 199 23.94 7.28 3.32
N LYS A 200 24.81 7.97 4.04
CA LYS A 200 26.22 7.61 4.21
C LYS A 200 26.38 6.79 5.50
N GLY A 201 26.77 5.51 5.39
CA GLY A 201 27.25 4.69 6.51
C GLY A 201 26.66 3.27 6.60
N ASP A 202 27.31 2.43 7.42
CA ASP A 202 27.02 0.99 7.71
C ASP A 202 25.66 0.71 8.40
N ARG A 203 24.69 1.62 8.32
CA ARG A 203 23.42 1.47 9.06
C ARG A 203 22.33 0.93 8.17
N ILE A 204 21.93 -0.30 8.45
CA ILE A 204 20.65 -0.88 8.04
C ILE A 204 19.56 0.13 8.40
N LEU A 205 18.89 0.70 7.39
CA LEU A 205 17.63 1.43 7.59
C LEU A 205 16.59 0.40 8.04
N GLN A 206 16.46 0.19 9.34
CA GLN A 206 15.29 -0.46 9.88
C GLN A 206 14.09 0.44 9.59
N SER A 207 12.97 -0.19 9.18
CA SER A 207 11.70 0.47 8.86
C SER A 207 11.40 1.58 9.87
N CYS A 208 11.47 2.83 9.42
CA CYS A 208 11.21 4.01 10.27
C CYS A 208 9.71 4.29 10.42
N LEU A 209 8.83 3.34 10.07
CA LEU A 209 7.39 3.43 10.30
C LEU A 209 7.07 3.02 11.74
N ALA A 210 7.50 3.84 12.69
CA ALA A 210 7.06 3.84 14.07
C ALA A 210 7.17 5.27 14.61
N LEU A 211 6.19 6.11 14.27
CA LEU A 211 5.80 7.30 15.01
C LEU A 211 4.28 7.35 15.06
#